data_AF-A0A9D9M9C5-F1
#
_entry.id   AF-A0A9D9M9C5-F1
#
_cell.length_a   1.000
_cell.length_b   1.000
_cell.length_c   1.000
_cell.angle_alpha   90.00
_cell.angle_beta   90.00
_cell.angle_gamma   90.00
#
_symmetry.space_group_name_H-M   'P 1'
#
loop_
_entity.id
_entity.type
_entity.pdbx_description
1 polymer ?
#
loop_
_entity_poly.entity_id
_entity_poly.type
_entity_poly.pdbx_seq_one_letter_code
_entity_poly.pdbx_strand_id
1 'polypeptide(L)'
;YVHGYDVQRSDNKLLVNVFDYDDGWTVKAVEGGTQLPVKRIDGYDPLHIIHFNTKGMNTNSTAMTFPTLMTSHLFEVSARTATSPVTVTVTDSFGRQYVETVIRPLKLYDMSISSNY
;
A
#
# COMPACT_ATOMS: atom_id res chain seq x y z
N TYR A 1 -1.24 10.86 -13.92
CA TYR A 1 -1.19 9.45 -14.33
C TYR A 1 -0.56 8.55 -13.26
N VAL A 2 0.54 8.99 -12.61
CA VAL A 2 1.22 8.24 -11.53
C VAL A 2 1.12 8.87 -10.13
N HIS A 3 0.36 9.97 -10.00
CA HIS A 3 -0.09 10.55 -8.72
C HIS A 3 1.02 10.83 -7.68
N GLY A 4 2.23 11.21 -8.13
CA GLY A 4 3.35 11.57 -7.27
C GLY A 4 4.27 10.41 -6.88
N TYR A 5 3.97 9.17 -7.33
CA TYR A 5 4.82 8.00 -7.11
C TYR A 5 6.05 7.94 -8.03
N ASP A 6 6.20 8.92 -8.93
CA ASP A 6 7.42 9.18 -9.71
C ASP A 6 8.53 9.85 -8.89
N VAL A 7 8.22 10.34 -7.68
CA VAL A 7 9.20 10.99 -6.81
C VAL A 7 9.72 10.01 -5.75
N GLN A 8 11.03 9.81 -5.71
CA GLN A 8 11.67 8.99 -4.68
C GLN A 8 11.49 9.63 -3.30
N ARG A 9 11.13 8.81 -2.31
CA ARG A 9 11.02 9.22 -0.90
C ARG A 9 12.18 8.68 -0.08
N SER A 10 12.54 9.43 0.97
CA SER A 10 13.60 9.08 1.94
C SER A 10 13.11 9.09 3.39
N ASP A 11 11.80 9.20 3.61
CA ASP A 11 11.17 9.39 4.92
C ASP A 11 10.73 8.08 5.59
N ASN A 12 11.23 6.94 5.12
CA ASN A 12 11.00 5.59 5.68
C ASN A 12 9.53 5.20 5.87
N LYS A 13 8.61 5.79 5.11
CA LYS A 13 7.19 5.46 5.23
C LYS A 13 6.82 4.19 4.49
N LEU A 14 5.89 3.44 5.07
CA LEU A 14 5.15 2.39 4.39
C LEU A 14 3.76 2.91 4.07
N LEU A 15 3.27 2.58 2.88
CA LEU A 15 1.88 2.76 2.50
C LEU A 15 1.17 1.43 2.63
N VAL A 16 0.16 1.36 3.49
CA VAL A 16 -0.65 0.16 3.73
C VAL A 16 -2.02 0.37 3.09
N ASN A 17 -2.39 -0.54 2.19
CA ASN A 17 -3.74 -0.62 1.64
C ASN A 17 -4.56 -1.62 2.46
N VAL A 18 -5.65 -1.17 3.08
CA VAL A 18 -6.59 -2.02 3.82
C VAL A 18 -7.87 -2.14 2.99
N PHE A 19 -7.94 -3.14 2.13
CA PHE A 19 -9.10 -3.33 1.26
C PHE A 19 -10.40 -3.48 2.08
N ASP A 20 -11.47 -2.83 1.62
CA ASP A 20 -12.78 -2.79 2.28
C ASP A 20 -12.77 -2.23 3.71
N TYR A 21 -11.81 -1.36 4.02
CA TYR A 21 -11.74 -0.69 5.32
C TYR A 21 -13.05 0.04 5.67
N ASP A 22 -13.46 -0.14 6.92
CA ASP A 22 -14.56 0.57 7.56
C ASP A 22 -14.06 1.35 8.78
N ASP A 23 -14.72 2.47 9.11
CA ASP A 23 -14.30 3.36 10.20
C ASP A 23 -14.27 2.68 11.58
N GLY A 24 -14.98 1.57 11.76
CA GLY A 24 -14.93 0.75 12.97
C GLY A 24 -13.65 -0.10 13.11
N TRP A 25 -12.80 -0.15 12.08
CA TRP A 25 -11.60 -0.98 12.07
C TRP A 25 -10.39 -0.23 12.65
N THR A 26 -9.49 -0.97 13.29
CA THR A 26 -8.25 -0.41 13.84
C THR A 26 -7.03 -0.90 13.08
N VAL A 27 -6.10 0.00 12.77
CA VAL A 27 -4.83 -0.31 12.13
C VAL A 27 -3.69 0.03 13.08
N LYS A 28 -2.84 -0.95 13.39
CA LYS A 28 -1.66 -0.81 14.23
C LYS A 28 -0.43 -1.28 13.48
N ALA A 29 0.71 -0.65 13.76
CA ALA A 29 2.00 -1.06 13.22
C ALA A 29 3.04 -1.10 14.34
N VAL A 30 3.91 -2.10 14.30
CA VAL A 30 4.95 -2.35 15.29
C VAL A 30 6.28 -2.62 14.58
N GLU A 31 7.35 -2.04 15.10
CA GLU A 31 8.72 -2.26 14.64
C GLU A 31 9.61 -2.51 15.85
N GLY A 32 10.24 -3.69 15.92
CA GLY A 32 11.08 -4.07 17.05
C GLY A 32 10.39 -3.95 18.41
N GLY A 33 9.08 -4.27 18.47
CA GLY A 33 8.26 -4.16 19.69
C GLY A 33 7.77 -2.74 20.02
N THR A 34 8.15 -1.72 19.25
CA THR A 34 7.68 -0.34 19.44
C THR A 34 6.50 -0.04 18.50
N GLN A 35 5.43 0.54 19.03
CA GLN A 35 4.29 0.99 18.21
C GLN A 35 4.69 2.20 17.35
N LEU A 36 4.34 2.18 16.07
CA LEU A 36 4.63 3.24 15.11
C LEU A 36 3.44 4.20 14.93
N PRO A 37 3.68 5.47 14.55
CA PRO A 37 2.63 6.36 14.10
C PRO A 37 1.98 5.83 12.83
N VAL A 38 0.65 5.70 12.85
CA VAL A 38 -0.17 5.33 11.70
C VAL A 38 -1.13 6.48 11.41
N LYS A 39 -1.15 6.95 10.16
CA LYS A 39 -2.05 8.02 9.72
C LYS A 39 -2.86 7.55 8.53
N ARG A 40 -4.19 7.60 8.64
CA ARG A 40 -5.08 7.41 7.48
C ARG A 40 -4.90 8.59 6.51
N ILE A 41 -4.81 8.27 5.23
CA ILE A 41 -4.72 9.25 4.15
C ILE A 41 -5.68 8.87 3.03
N ASP A 42 -6.11 9.89 2.29
CA ASP A 42 -6.67 9.67 0.97
C ASP A 42 -5.53 9.66 -0.06
N GLY A 43 -5.57 8.73 -1.00
CA GLY A 43 -4.51 8.60 -2.00
C GLY A 43 -4.88 7.62 -3.10
N TYR A 44 -3.88 7.24 -3.89
CA TYR A 44 -4.04 6.31 -5.00
C TYR A 44 -3.20 5.07 -4.74
N ASP A 45 -3.71 3.88 -5.05
CA ASP A 45 -2.93 2.65 -4.87
C ASP A 45 -1.81 2.56 -5.94
N PRO A 46 -0.53 2.60 -5.55
CA PRO A 46 0.59 2.52 -6.49
C PRO A 46 0.63 1.19 -7.25
N LEU A 47 0.20 0.07 -6.64
CA LEU A 47 0.13 -1.23 -7.32
C LEU A 47 -0.93 -1.23 -8.42
N HIS A 48 -2.08 -0.62 -8.14
CA HIS A 48 -3.13 -0.45 -9.14
C HIS A 48 -2.67 0.44 -10.30
N ILE A 49 -1.96 1.54 -10.02
CA ILE A 49 -1.37 2.40 -11.05
C ILE A 49 -0.41 1.60 -11.93
N ILE A 50 0.53 0.88 -11.33
CA ILE A 50 1.51 0.07 -12.08
C ILE A 50 0.78 -0.93 -12.97
N HIS A 51 -0.24 -1.63 -12.47
CA HIS A 51 -0.89 -2.69 -13.24
C HIS A 51 -1.83 -2.19 -14.34
N PHE A 52 -2.71 -1.24 -14.01
CA PHE A 52 -3.80 -0.85 -14.92
C PHE A 52 -3.51 0.44 -15.68
N ASN A 53 -2.85 1.41 -15.05
CA ASN A 53 -2.60 2.69 -15.69
C ASN A 53 -1.42 2.62 -16.68
N THR A 54 -0.31 1.97 -16.31
CA THR A 54 0.88 1.94 -17.18
C THR A 54 0.69 1.10 -18.43
N LYS A 55 -0.16 0.06 -18.38
CA LYS A 55 -0.48 -0.78 -19.55
C LYS A 55 -1.12 0.03 -20.69
N GLY A 56 -1.96 1.02 -20.37
CA GLY A 56 -2.55 1.93 -21.35
C GLY A 56 -1.56 2.94 -21.93
N MET A 57 -0.52 3.32 -21.16
CA MET A 57 0.53 4.21 -21.66
C MET A 57 1.35 3.57 -22.79
N ASN A 58 1.60 2.27 -22.70
CA ASN A 58 2.37 1.53 -23.72
C ASN A 58 1.65 1.41 -25.07
N THR A 59 0.35 1.73 -25.15
CA THR A 59 -0.46 1.59 -26.36
C THR A 59 -0.91 2.93 -26.95
N ASN A 60 -0.47 4.08 -26.41
CA ASN A 60 -0.98 5.42 -26.73
C ASN A 60 -2.52 5.54 -26.64
N SER A 61 -3.16 4.64 -25.90
CA SER A 61 -4.61 4.62 -25.73
C SER A 61 -5.00 5.50 -24.54
N THR A 62 -5.90 6.46 -24.78
CA THR A 62 -6.52 7.27 -23.71
C THR A 62 -7.73 6.59 -23.08
N ALA A 63 -8.20 5.47 -23.65
CA ALA A 63 -9.35 4.72 -23.15
C ALA A 63 -8.92 3.77 -22.03
N MET A 64 -9.10 4.20 -20.78
CA MET A 64 -8.92 3.36 -19.60
C MET A 64 -10.27 2.83 -19.14
N THR A 65 -10.48 1.52 -19.23
CA THR A 65 -11.70 0.87 -18.74
C THR A 65 -11.71 0.65 -17.24
N PHE A 66 -10.53 0.72 -16.60
CA PHE A 66 -10.35 0.52 -15.16
C PHE A 66 -9.30 1.50 -14.60
N PRO A 67 -9.62 2.81 -14.53
CA PRO A 67 -8.68 3.80 -14.05
C PRO A 67 -8.46 3.71 -12.54
N THR A 68 -7.23 3.97 -12.08
CA THR A 68 -6.98 4.12 -10.65
C THR A 68 -7.78 5.29 -10.09
N LEU A 69 -8.56 5.03 -9.05
CA LEU A 69 -9.33 6.04 -8.34
C LEU A 69 -8.69 6.38 -6.99
N MET A 70 -9.02 7.57 -6.50
CA MET A 70 -8.65 7.99 -5.15
C MET A 70 -9.45 7.16 -4.15
N THR A 71 -8.78 6.69 -3.10
CA THR A 71 -9.34 5.86 -2.05
C THR A 71 -8.97 6.39 -0.67
N SER A 72 -9.87 6.21 0.29
CA SER A 72 -9.67 6.58 1.69
C SER A 72 -9.19 5.43 2.58
N HIS A 73 -8.93 4.25 2.02
CA HIS A 73 -8.51 3.06 2.78
C HIS A 73 -7.00 2.83 2.78
N LEU A 74 -6.23 3.94 2.73
CA LEU A 74 -4.77 3.94 2.78
C LEU A 74 -4.26 4.49 4.11
N PHE A 75 -3.15 3.94 4.57
CA PHE A 75 -2.50 4.33 5.82
C PHE A 75 -1.00 4.52 5.62
N GLU A 76 -0.48 5.67 6.01
CA GLU A 76 0.96 5.91 6.12
C GLU A 76 1.45 5.46 7.50
N VAL A 77 2.44 4.55 7.50
CA VAL A 77 3.16 4.11 8.70
C VAL A 77 4.55 4.72 8.68
N SER A 78 4.92 5.45 9.74
CA SER A 78 6.24 6.08 9.86
C SER A 78 7.21 5.17 10.62
N ALA A 79 8.04 4.43 9.90
CA ALA A 79 9.03 3.52 10.48
C ALA A 79 10.33 4.24 10.84
N ARG A 80 11.10 3.68 11.78
CA ARG A 80 12.33 4.30 12.29
C ARG A 80 13.52 4.11 11.35
N THR A 81 13.58 2.97 10.66
CA THR A 81 14.68 2.68 9.72
C THR A 81 14.14 2.29 8.34
N ALA A 82 15.03 2.20 7.35
CA ALA A 82 14.66 1.81 5.99
C ALA A 82 14.45 0.30 5.83
N THR A 83 14.99 -0.53 6.72
CA THR A 83 15.16 -1.98 6.53
C THR A 83 14.57 -2.84 7.64
N SER A 84 14.28 -2.28 8.81
CA SER A 84 13.67 -3.06 9.89
C SER A 84 12.29 -3.59 9.49
N PRO A 85 11.95 -4.84 9.87
CA PRO A 85 10.64 -5.39 9.63
C PRO A 85 9.57 -4.59 10.38
N VAL A 86 8.44 -4.38 9.71
CA VAL A 86 7.26 -3.75 10.31
C VAL A 86 6.11 -4.75 10.29
N THR A 87 5.55 -5.07 11.44
CA THR A 87 4.34 -5.87 11.56
C THR A 87 3.13 -4.96 11.63
N VAL A 88 2.21 -5.11 10.68
CA VAL A 88 0.94 -4.41 10.63
C VAL A 88 -0.16 -5.37 11.09
N THR A 89 -1.03 -4.88 11.95
CA THR A 89 -2.22 -5.60 12.43
C THR A 89 -3.44 -4.74 12.16
N VAL A 90 -4.38 -5.29 11.41
CA VAL A 90 -5.71 -4.72 11.17
C VAL A 90 -6.71 -5.54 11.94
N THR A 91 -7.58 -4.87 12.71
CA THR A 91 -8.68 -5.52 13.42
C THR A 91 -10.00 -5.01 12.87
N ASP A 92 -10.86 -5.90 12.40
CA ASP A 92 -12.20 -5.55 11.92
C ASP A 92 -13.17 -5.26 13.08
N SER A 93 -14.35 -4.75 12.76
CA SER A 93 -15.41 -4.45 13.75
C SER A 93 -15.97 -5.70 14.45
N PHE A 94 -15.71 -6.90 13.93
CA PHE A 94 -16.07 -8.19 14.52
C PHE A 94 -14.93 -8.78 15.39
N GLY A 95 -13.80 -8.08 15.50
CA GLY A 95 -12.63 -8.51 16.25
C GLY A 95 -11.69 -9.48 15.52
N ARG A 96 -11.90 -9.73 14.23
CA ARG A 96 -10.98 -10.54 13.41
C ARG A 96 -9.71 -9.75 13.15
N GLN A 97 -8.57 -10.44 13.24
CA GLN A 97 -7.26 -9.83 13.05
C GLN A 97 -6.60 -10.34 11.77
N TYR A 98 -6.09 -9.38 10.99
CA TYR A 98 -5.27 -9.62 9.81
C TYR A 98 -3.88 -9.08 10.11
N VAL A 99 -2.88 -9.95 10.04
CA VAL A 99 -1.51 -9.62 10.43
C VAL A 99 -0.56 -9.89 9.28
N GLU A 100 0.23 -8.89 8.92
CA GLU A 100 1.27 -9.01 7.90
C GLU A 100 2.57 -8.41 8.43
N THR A 101 3.70 -9.07 8.17
CA THR A 101 5.03 -8.52 8.47
C THR A 101 5.76 -8.21 7.17
N VAL A 102 6.05 -6.94 6.98
CA VAL A 102 6.73 -6.43 5.78
C VAL A 102 8.23 -6.40 6.05
N ILE A 103 8.99 -7.21 5.30
CA ILE A 103 10.46 -7.13 5.25
C ILE A 103 10.85 -6.09 4.21
N ARG A 104 11.73 -5.15 4.59
CA ARG A 104 12.02 -3.96 3.79
C ARG A 104 13.45 -3.95 3.21
N PRO A 105 13.64 -3.42 1.98
CA PRO A 105 12.60 -2.91 1.08
C PRO A 105 11.76 -4.04 0.48
N LEU A 106 10.44 -3.84 0.43
CA LEU A 106 9.54 -4.78 -0.22
C LEU A 106 9.80 -4.74 -1.73
N LYS A 107 10.20 -5.88 -2.31
CA LYS A 107 10.29 -5.99 -3.77
C LYS A 107 8.88 -6.13 -4.32
N LEU A 108 8.47 -5.16 -5.13
CA LEU A 108 7.25 -5.28 -5.92
C LEU A 108 7.56 -6.22 -7.08
N TYR A 109 6.88 -7.36 -7.14
CA TYR A 109 6.95 -8.25 -8.28
C TYR A 109 6.03 -7.74 -9.39
N ASP A 110 6.48 -7.86 -10.63
CA ASP A 110 5.62 -7.61 -11.78
C ASP A 110 4.52 -8.68 -11.82
N MET A 111 3.33 -8.31 -11.34
CA MET A 111 2.17 -9.21 -11.31
C MET A 111 1.61 -9.50 -12.72
N SER A 112 2.13 -8.86 -13.78
CA SER A 112 1.81 -9.24 -15.17
C SER A 112 2.55 -10.51 -15.61
N ILE A 113 3.62 -10.87 -14.89
CA ILE A 113 4.28 -12.16 -15.00
C ILE A 113 3.67 -13.02 -13.89
N SER A 114 2.62 -13.76 -14.22
CA SER A 114 2.09 -14.76 -13.29
C SER A 114 3.23 -15.69 -12.89
N SER A 115 3.56 -15.73 -11.60
CA SER A 115 4.32 -16.86 -11.04
C SER A 115 3.48 -18.09 -11.34
N ASN A 116 3.90 -18.86 -12.35
CA ASN A 116 3.36 -20.18 -12.60
C ASN A 116 3.59 -20.98 -11.31
N TYR A 117 2.53 -21.16 -10.53
CA TYR A 117 2.45 -22.26 -9.58
C TYR A 117 2.22 -23.55 -10.36
#